data_AF-A0A3M2ZCJ5-F1
#
_entry.id   AF-A0A3M2ZCJ5-F1
#
_cell.length_a   1.000
_cell.length_b   1.000
_cell.length_c   1.000
_cell.angle_alpha   90.00
_cell.angle_beta   90.00
_cell.angle_gamma   90.00
#
_symmetry.space_group_name_H-M   'P 1'
#
loop_
_entity.id
_entity.type
_entity.pdbx_description
1 polymer ?
#
loop_
_entity_poly.entity_id
_entity_poly.type
_entity_poly.pdbx_seq_one_letter_code
_entity_poly.pdbx_strand_id
1 'polypeptide(L)'
;AANWVMVELGSLLNKQGVEIDQSPVSAEQLGGMLKRITDNTISGKIAKMVFEAMANGEGSADEVIEKRGLKQVTDSGAIESMLDEVLAANAE
;
A
#
# COMPACT_ATOMS: atom_id res chain seq x y z
N ALA A 1 6.38 4.46 -2.63
CA ALA A 1 6.34 3.55 -3.80
C ALA A 1 7.49 2.53 -3.80
N ALA A 2 8.77 2.95 -3.82
CA ALA A 2 9.92 2.05 -3.97
C ALA A 2 9.97 0.86 -2.96
N ASN A 3 9.66 1.10 -1.68
CA ASN A 3 9.62 0.04 -0.67
C ASN A 3 8.60 -1.07 -0.99
N TRP A 4 7.43 -0.70 -1.53
CA TRP A 4 6.38 -1.67 -1.88
C TRP A 4 6.77 -2.56 -3.06
N VAL A 5 7.49 -2.00 -4.03
CA VAL A 5 8.02 -2.76 -5.16
C VAL A 5 9.14 -3.70 -4.71
N MET A 6 10.11 -3.17 -3.96
CA MET A 6 11.30 -3.94 -3.57
C MET A 6 11.01 -5.04 -2.54
N VAL A 7 10.12 -4.78 -1.58
CA VAL A 7 9.88 -5.70 -0.46
C VAL A 7 8.63 -6.54 -0.72
N GLU A 8 7.47 -5.92 -0.85
CA GLU A 8 6.19 -6.66 -0.86
C GLU A 8 5.97 -7.37 -2.20
N LEU A 9 6.12 -6.65 -3.32
CA LEU A 9 6.00 -7.24 -4.65
C LEU A 9 7.15 -8.24 -4.90
N GLY A 10 8.39 -7.89 -4.57
CA GLY A 10 9.52 -8.82 -4.66
C GLY A 10 9.31 -10.10 -3.84
N SER A 11 8.79 -9.99 -2.62
CA SER A 11 8.48 -11.16 -1.78
C SER A 11 7.37 -12.02 -2.39
N LEU A 12 6.33 -11.41 -2.94
CA LEU A 12 5.24 -12.12 -3.63
C LEU A 12 5.75 -12.91 -4.83
N LEU A 13 6.54 -12.27 -5.69
CA LEU A 13 7.13 -12.88 -6.89
C LEU A 13 8.03 -14.05 -6.51
N ASN A 14 8.93 -13.85 -5.54
CA ASN A 14 9.79 -14.91 -5.02
C ASN A 14 9.00 -16.09 -4.44
N LYS A 15 7.91 -15.82 -3.71
CA LYS A 15 7.05 -16.85 -3.12
C LYS A 15 6.30 -17.66 -4.18
N GLN A 16 5.88 -17.02 -5.27
CA GLN A 16 5.19 -17.67 -6.38
C GLN A 16 6.17 -18.29 -7.40
N GLY A 17 7.46 -17.95 -7.32
CA GLY A 17 8.47 -18.41 -8.28
C GLY A 17 8.25 -17.85 -9.68
N VAL A 18 7.73 -16.63 -9.78
CA VAL A 18 7.39 -15.97 -11.05
C VAL A 18 8.17 -14.67 -11.21
N GLU A 19 8.38 -14.28 -12.46
CA GLU A 19 9.06 -13.03 -12.82
C GLU A 19 8.09 -11.82 -12.78
N ILE A 20 8.65 -10.61 -12.83
CA ILE A 20 7.87 -9.36 -12.72
C ILE A 20 6.81 -9.20 -13.82
N ASP A 21 7.04 -9.74 -15.01
CA ASP A 21 6.13 -9.72 -16.15
C ASP A 21 4.93 -10.68 -15.97
N GLN A 22 5.06 -11.65 -15.07
CA GLN A 22 4.01 -12.59 -14.67
C GLN A 22 3.32 -12.19 -13.36
N SER A 23 3.57 -10.97 -12.88
CA SER A 23 3.00 -10.53 -11.61
C SER A 23 1.47 -10.58 -11.63
N PRO A 24 0.83 -11.13 -10.58
CA PRO A 24 -0.63 -11.08 -10.45
C PRO A 24 -1.15 -9.68 -10.10
N VAL A 25 -0.27 -8.73 -9.79
CA VAL A 25 -0.62 -7.33 -9.48
C VAL A 25 0.04 -6.43 -10.52
N SER A 26 -0.77 -5.76 -11.33
CA SER A 26 -0.26 -4.82 -12.34
C SER A 26 0.30 -3.55 -11.70
N ALA A 27 1.15 -2.84 -12.45
CA ALA A 27 1.68 -1.55 -12.02
C ALA A 27 0.57 -0.52 -11.74
N GLU A 28 -0.50 -0.53 -12.55
CA GLU A 28 -1.66 0.35 -12.37
C GLU A 28 -2.41 0.03 -11.08
N GLN A 29 -2.65 -1.26 -10.80
CA GLN A 29 -3.26 -1.73 -9.56
C GLN A 29 -2.45 -1.32 -8.34
N LEU A 30 -1.14 -1.56 -8.35
CA LEU A 30 -0.24 -1.18 -7.26
C LEU A 30 -0.21 0.35 -7.08
N GLY A 31 -0.17 1.11 -8.17
CA GLY A 31 -0.25 2.57 -8.14
C GLY A 31 -1.55 3.08 -7.52
N GLY A 32 -2.68 2.46 -7.88
CA GLY A 32 -3.98 2.74 -7.29
C GLY A 32 -4.00 2.51 -5.78
N MET A 33 -3.45 1.39 -5.30
CA MET A 33 -3.31 1.11 -3.87
C MET A 33 -2.42 2.14 -3.16
N LEU A 34 -1.27 2.47 -3.73
CA LEU A 34 -0.35 3.46 -3.17
C LEU A 34 -1.01 4.83 -3.03
N LYS A 35 -1.84 5.23 -3.99
CA LYS A 35 -2.64 6.45 -3.91
C LYS A 35 -3.54 6.47 -2.68
N ARG A 36 -4.15 5.33 -2.32
CA ARG A 36 -5.00 5.17 -1.12
C ARG A 36 -4.25 5.22 0.20
N ILE A 37 -2.95 4.93 0.18
CA ILE A 37 -2.07 5.17 1.32
C ILE A 37 -1.77 6.67 1.41
N THR A 38 -1.43 7.30 0.29
CA THR A 38 -1.08 8.72 0.23
C THR A 38 -2.24 9.65 0.60
N ASP A 39 -3.47 9.32 0.21
CA ASP A 39 -4.68 10.10 0.56
C ASP A 39 -5.27 9.75 1.93
N ASN A 40 -4.57 8.91 2.72
CA ASN A 40 -4.98 8.43 4.04
C ASN A 40 -6.30 7.61 4.06
N THR A 41 -6.80 7.14 2.91
CA THR A 41 -7.95 6.22 2.87
C THR A 41 -7.65 4.93 3.61
N ILE A 42 -6.42 4.43 3.54
CA ILE A 42 -5.95 3.24 4.26
C ILE A 42 -4.55 3.44 4.86
N SER A 43 -4.29 2.83 6.01
CA SER A 43 -2.95 2.78 6.59
C SER A 43 -2.05 1.81 5.81
N GLY A 44 -0.73 1.93 5.98
CA GLY A 44 0.22 0.94 5.44
C GLY A 44 -0.05 -0.49 5.94
N LYS A 45 -0.57 -0.66 7.17
CA LYS A 45 -0.97 -1.98 7.70
C LYS A 45 -2.16 -2.54 6.93
N ILE A 46 -3.16 -1.71 6.65
CA ILE A 46 -4.34 -2.10 5.87
C ILE A 46 -3.97 -2.38 4.41
N ALA A 47 -3.05 -1.59 3.85
CA ALA A 47 -2.57 -1.77 2.49
C ALA A 47 -1.95 -3.15 2.26
N LYS A 48 -1.33 -3.79 3.27
CA LYS A 48 -0.82 -5.17 3.12
C LYS A 48 -1.96 -6.15 2.87
N MET A 49 -3.04 -6.04 3.66
CA MET A 49 -4.23 -6.88 3.47
C MET A 49 -4.90 -6.65 2.11
N VAL A 50 -4.91 -5.38 1.66
CA VAL A 50 -5.44 -5.01 0.34
C VAL A 50 -4.57 -5.58 -0.78
N PHE A 51 -3.24 -5.46 -0.67
CA PHE A 51 -2.28 -6.01 -1.63
C PHE A 51 -2.42 -7.52 -1.78
N GLU A 52 -2.55 -8.26 -0.67
CA GLU A 52 -2.74 -9.71 -0.70
C GLU A 52 -4.04 -10.11 -1.40
N ALA A 53 -5.14 -9.40 -1.13
CA ALA A 53 -6.42 -9.63 -1.80
C ALA A 53 -6.33 -9.34 -3.31
N MET A 54 -5.65 -8.25 -3.70
CA MET A 54 -5.40 -7.93 -5.11
C MET A 54 -4.58 -9.03 -5.79
N ALA A 55 -3.53 -9.53 -5.14
CA ALA A 55 -2.70 -10.63 -5.64
C ALA A 55 -3.48 -11.95 -5.78
N ASN A 56 -4.55 -12.13 -5.01
CA ASN A 56 -5.47 -13.26 -5.13
C ASN A 56 -6.59 -13.03 -6.18
N GLY A 57 -6.56 -11.92 -6.92
CA GLY A 57 -7.52 -11.62 -7.96
C GLY A 57 -8.86 -11.06 -7.47
N GLU A 58 -8.92 -10.52 -6.24
CA GLU A 58 -10.17 -10.01 -5.66
C GLU A 58 -10.62 -8.63 -6.22
N GLY A 59 -9.82 -8.07 -7.13
CA GLY A 59 -10.11 -6.84 -7.86
C GLY A 59 -9.08 -5.74 -7.62
N SER A 60 -9.48 -4.50 -7.88
CA SER A 60 -8.69 -3.30 -7.59
C SER A 60 -8.64 -2.98 -6.10
N ALA A 61 -7.71 -2.11 -5.70
CA ALA A 61 -7.59 -1.65 -4.31
C ALA A 61 -8.90 -1.06 -3.79
N ASP A 62 -9.55 -0.20 -4.56
CA ASP A 62 -10.82 0.43 -4.18
C ASP A 62 -11.93 -0.61 -3.97
N GLU A 63 -12.06 -1.59 -4.86
CA GLU A 63 -13.05 -2.66 -4.70
C GLU A 63 -12.81 -3.47 -3.43
N VAL A 64 -11.55 -3.81 -3.12
CA VAL A 64 -11.22 -4.55 -1.91
C VAL A 64 -11.50 -3.72 -0.66
N ILE A 65 -11.15 -2.44 -0.66
CA ILE A 65 -11.39 -1.51 0.46
C ILE A 65 -12.89 -1.41 0.75
N GLU A 66 -13.71 -1.21 -0.28
CA GLU A 66 -15.17 -1.10 -0.14
C GLU A 66 -15.77 -2.43 0.34
N LYS A 67 -15.47 -3.55 -0.35
CA LYS A 67 -16.03 -4.87 -0.03
C LYS A 67 -15.73 -5.29 1.41
N ARG A 68 -14.55 -4.93 1.93
CA ARG A 68 -14.08 -5.34 3.25
C ARG A 68 -14.23 -4.26 4.32
N GLY A 69 -14.80 -3.09 3.98
CA GLY A 69 -14.99 -1.99 4.93
C GLY A 69 -13.69 -1.48 5.55
N LEU A 70 -12.60 -1.47 4.79
CA LEU A 70 -11.24 -1.24 5.29
C LEU A 70 -10.83 0.24 5.32
N LYS A 71 -11.76 1.17 5.07
CA LYS A 71 -11.45 2.60 5.18
C LYS A 71 -10.97 2.91 6.58
N GLN A 72 -9.86 3.63 6.66
CA GLN A 72 -9.36 4.12 7.93
C GLN A 72 -10.34 5.13 8.49
N VAL A 73 -10.84 4.88 9.70
CA VAL A 73 -11.50 5.90 10.51
C VAL A 73 -10.37 6.65 11.20
N THR A 74 -10.04 7.84 10.71
CA THR A 74 -8.83 8.54 11.09
C THR A 74 -8.98 9.38 12.36
N ASP A 75 -8.06 9.14 13.30
CA ASP A 75 -7.44 10.16 14.17
C ASP A 75 -6.20 10.73 13.43
N SER A 76 -6.39 11.30 12.22
CA SER A 76 -5.28 11.77 11.36
C SER A 76 -4.40 12.86 11.96
N GLY A 77 -4.84 13.58 12.99
CA GLY A 77 -4.13 14.76 13.50
C GLY A 77 -2.78 14.45 14.17
N ALA A 78 -2.54 13.20 14.61
CA ALA A 78 -1.39 12.89 15.46
C ALA A 78 -0.11 12.54 14.71
N ILE A 79 -0.18 12.05 13.47
CA ILE A 79 1.00 11.55 12.73
C ILE A 79 1.64 12.63 11.84
N GLU A 80 0.86 13.55 11.29
CA GLU A 80 1.40 14.67 10.48
C GLU A 80 2.34 15.56 11.31
N SER A 81 2.01 15.82 12.58
CA SER A 81 2.88 16.55 13.51
C SER A 81 4.26 15.89 13.72
N MET A 82 4.32 14.56 13.74
CA MET A 82 5.58 13.83 13.97
C MET A 82 6.50 13.83 12.75
N LEU A 83 5.94 13.93 11.53
CA LEU A 83 6.74 13.98 10.30
C LEU A 83 7.39 15.35 10.11
N ASP A 84 6.67 16.43 10.44
CA ASP A 84 7.22 17.79 10.43
C ASP A 84 8.36 17.94 11.46
N GLU A 85 8.24 17.32 12.64
CA GLU A 85 9.31 17.34 13.65
C GLU A 85 10.59 16.60 13.19
N VAL A 86 10.45 15.47 12.48
CA VAL A 86 11.62 14.71 11.98
C VAL A 86 12.28 15.39 10.79
N LEU A 87 11.51 16.06 9.92
CA LEU A 87 12.05 16.86 8.81
C LEU A 87 12.75 18.13 9.31
N ALA A 88 12.21 18.79 10.35
CA ALA A 88 12.86 19.94 10.98
C ALA A 88 14.16 19.55 11.72
N ALA A 89 14.20 18.36 12.32
CA ALA A 89 15.35 17.87 13.08
C ALA A 89 16.53 17.33 12.23
N ASN A 90 16.34 17.14 10.92
CA ASN A 90 17.39 16.66 10.00
C ASN A 90 17.80 17.70 8.93
N ALA A 91 17.49 18.97 9.16
CA ALA A 91 17.86 20.09 8.28
C ALA A 91 19.22 20.75 8.64
N GLU A 92 20.12 20.02 9.32
CA GLU A 92 21.54 20.38 9.49
C GLU A 92 22.45 19.44 8.68
#